data_AF-A0A1J4Q521-F1
#
_entry.id   AF-A0A1J4Q521-F1
#
_cell.length_a   1.000
_cell.length_b   1.000
_cell.length_c   1.000
_cell.angle_alpha   90.00
_cell.angle_beta   90.00
_cell.angle_gamma   90.00
#
_symmetry.space_group_name_H-M   'P 1'
#
loop_
_entity.id
_entity.type
_entity.pdbx_description
1 polymer ?
#
loop_
_entity_poly.entity_id
_entity_poly.type
_entity_poly.pdbx_seq_one_letter_code
_entity_poly.pdbx_strand_id
1 'polypeptide(L)'
;MPAVRGLAASLLSAAFSTVTIPAGTTPLAVTVAPNGNVYVGNSNSNNVTVIDSTTNTVLTTLPAGASPAMVAVAPNGNVYVTNQGSSNVTVIDSTTNTVLTTVPTGGGPFALAVAPNGNVYVANSTSNNVTVIDSTTNTVLTTVPAGTVPDAVAVAPNGRVYVANRNANTVTVIDSTTNTVLTTLPTGGFPGAAAVAPNGNVYIANQTSDNVTVIDSTTNTVLTTVPAGTVPGVFAVAPNGNVYVTNTVSNNVTVIDSTTNTVLVTVPTGGGPFGVAVAPNGNVYAGNSNANNVTVINSATNTVLATVPVGAFPFSVAAAANGNVYVTNANSLNVTEISPLTVTTSPTSPVCGQPVTFSISGGTPTGTAVVDFGDGSPTVTVALDAAGSGQTTHTYTAGTFTATVNGNPTPVTVNPDPTTLTLSVTPNPSTCGQSVTVCATPNPATATAAVPAGTVTFTLPDSQTQTVPVGATGHACFTTTALTTGTLTAVYSGDTCFTGSGASAPVTVNPDHTTLTAAPGTIRLRLTPLPEYYIPTLSATLTTTSGMPVAGQPVTFTAITLFGPVNLGTAVTDANGTATIHDAVVPVFAIATPFYTATFPGTTCYTAATTHGFLLFLPIPF
;
A
#
# COMPACT_ATOMS: atom_id res chain seq x y z
N MET A 1 -27.71 26.15 12.95
CA MET A 1 -26.42 25.67 13.48
C MET A 1 -26.66 24.39 14.26
N PRO A 2 -26.44 23.20 13.70
CA PRO A 2 -26.53 21.96 14.46
C PRO A 2 -25.16 21.54 14.99
N ALA A 3 -25.21 20.98 16.21
CA ALA A 3 -24.09 20.52 17.00
C ALA A 3 -23.28 19.41 16.33
N VAL A 4 -21.96 19.55 16.36
CA VAL A 4 -21.01 18.46 16.08
C VAL A 4 -21.12 17.47 17.24
N ARG A 5 -21.77 16.34 17.00
CA ARG A 5 -21.69 15.17 17.88
C ARG A 5 -20.22 14.73 17.91
N GLY A 6 -19.64 14.71 19.11
CA GLY A 6 -18.31 14.16 19.34
C GLY A 6 -18.26 12.72 18.86
N LEU A 7 -17.35 12.45 17.90
CA LEU A 7 -16.86 11.11 17.70
C LEU A 7 -16.14 10.71 18.98
N ALA A 8 -16.66 9.73 19.69
CA ALA A 8 -15.84 8.93 20.58
C ALA A 8 -14.70 8.37 19.72
N ALA A 9 -13.46 8.73 20.04
CA ALA A 9 -12.29 8.11 19.45
C ALA A 9 -12.37 6.61 19.75
N SER A 10 -12.77 5.81 18.76
CA SER A 10 -12.55 4.37 18.82
C SER A 10 -11.05 4.19 18.94
N LEU A 11 -10.63 3.63 20.07
CA LEU A 11 -9.25 3.20 20.29
C LEU A 11 -8.85 2.35 19.08
N LEU A 12 -8.03 2.90 18.18
CA LEU A 12 -7.24 2.07 17.29
C LEU A 12 -6.38 1.22 18.22
N SER A 13 -6.69 -0.07 18.36
CA SER A 13 -5.69 -1.01 18.82
C SER A 13 -4.75 -1.19 17.65
N ALA A 14 -3.46 -0.99 17.77
CA ALA A 14 -2.53 -1.70 16.91
C ALA A 14 -2.48 -3.16 17.35
N ALA A 15 -2.28 -4.04 16.39
CA ALA A 15 -2.35 -5.48 16.54
C ALA A 15 -1.11 -6.04 17.24
N PHE A 16 -1.25 -6.34 18.52
CA PHE A 16 -0.23 -7.04 19.29
C PHE A 16 -0.75 -8.42 19.67
N SER A 17 0.10 -9.44 19.55
CA SER A 17 -0.09 -10.71 20.25
C SER A 17 0.55 -10.60 21.62
N THR A 18 0.00 -11.32 22.60
CA THR A 18 0.57 -11.38 23.95
C THR A 18 0.73 -12.82 24.42
N VAL A 19 1.85 -13.12 25.06
CA VAL A 19 2.06 -14.41 25.74
C VAL A 19 2.36 -14.22 27.20
N THR A 20 1.73 -15.03 28.05
CA THR A 20 2.06 -15.10 29.47
C THR A 20 3.12 -16.17 29.69
N ILE A 21 4.31 -15.75 30.09
CA ILE A 21 5.46 -16.63 30.34
C ILE A 21 5.64 -16.75 31.86
N PRO A 22 5.68 -17.97 32.44
CA PRO A 22 5.90 -18.14 33.87
C PRO A 22 7.21 -17.50 34.34
N ALA A 23 7.18 -16.88 35.52
CA ALA A 23 8.33 -16.30 36.20
C ALA A 23 8.27 -16.61 37.71
N GLY A 24 9.26 -16.11 38.46
CA GLY A 24 9.26 -16.21 39.92
C GLY A 24 8.28 -15.24 40.60
N THR A 25 8.39 -15.10 41.92
CA THR A 25 7.53 -14.19 42.68
C THR A 25 8.07 -12.76 42.61
N THR A 26 7.19 -11.83 42.26
CA THR A 26 7.50 -10.39 42.16
C THR A 26 8.64 -10.10 41.18
N PRO A 27 8.43 -10.35 39.87
CA PRO A 27 9.40 -9.98 38.84
C PRO A 27 9.48 -8.45 38.73
N LEU A 28 10.64 -7.88 39.05
CA LEU A 28 10.86 -6.41 39.08
C LEU A 28 11.80 -5.91 38.00
N ALA A 29 12.67 -6.75 37.47
CA ALA A 29 13.66 -6.33 36.48
C ALA A 29 13.60 -7.24 35.27
N VAL A 30 13.74 -6.67 34.08
CA VAL A 30 13.92 -7.43 32.83
C VAL A 30 14.94 -6.75 31.94
N THR A 31 15.81 -7.56 31.33
CA THR A 31 16.70 -7.13 30.24
C THR A 31 16.80 -8.23 29.19
N VAL A 32 17.19 -7.85 27.98
CA VAL A 32 17.50 -8.79 26.90
C VAL A 32 19.00 -8.75 26.63
N ALA A 33 19.64 -9.92 26.62
CA ALA A 33 21.05 -10.04 26.25
C ALA A 33 21.22 -10.09 24.72
N PRO A 34 22.42 -9.79 24.18
CA PRO A 34 22.68 -9.79 22.73
C PRO A 34 22.38 -11.10 22.02
N ASN A 35 22.41 -12.24 22.74
CA ASN A 35 22.09 -13.55 22.20
C ASN A 35 20.58 -13.83 22.11
N GLY A 36 19.72 -12.88 22.51
CA GLY A 36 18.27 -13.03 22.50
C GLY A 36 17.68 -13.66 23.77
N ASN A 37 18.48 -13.99 24.79
CA ASN A 37 17.93 -14.45 26.07
C ASN A 37 17.44 -13.26 26.90
N VAL A 38 16.28 -13.40 27.52
CA VAL A 38 15.66 -12.43 28.41
C VAL A 38 15.89 -12.88 29.86
N TYR A 39 16.37 -11.98 30.70
CA TYR A 39 16.69 -12.25 32.11
C TYR A 39 15.74 -11.46 32.99
N VAL A 40 15.03 -12.16 33.87
CA VAL A 40 13.98 -11.59 34.72
C VAL A 40 14.38 -11.77 36.18
N GLY A 41 14.64 -10.67 36.89
CA GLY A 41 14.94 -10.68 38.32
C GLY A 41 13.66 -10.81 39.15
N ASN A 42 13.53 -11.91 39.89
CA ASN A 42 12.37 -12.20 40.72
C ASN A 42 12.68 -11.88 42.19
N SER A 43 12.21 -10.74 42.66
CA SER A 43 12.61 -10.16 43.95
C SER A 43 12.27 -11.05 45.14
N ASN A 44 11.09 -11.66 45.16
CA ASN A 44 10.61 -12.40 46.33
C ASN A 44 10.99 -13.89 46.30
N SER A 45 11.38 -14.43 45.13
CA SER A 45 11.84 -15.82 45.01
C SER A 45 13.36 -15.94 44.92
N ASN A 46 14.10 -14.82 45.00
CA ASN A 46 15.57 -14.77 45.05
C ASN A 46 16.22 -15.55 43.89
N ASN A 47 15.68 -15.38 42.69
CA ASN A 47 16.15 -16.09 41.50
C ASN A 47 15.95 -15.25 40.23
N VAL A 48 16.54 -15.72 39.14
CA VAL A 48 16.47 -15.10 37.81
C VAL A 48 15.86 -16.10 36.84
N THR A 49 14.74 -15.75 36.22
CA THR A 49 14.16 -16.58 35.14
C THR A 49 14.82 -16.19 33.82
N VAL A 50 15.25 -17.18 33.04
CA VAL A 50 15.84 -16.99 31.71
C VAL A 50 14.84 -17.48 30.65
N ILE A 51 14.52 -16.63 29.69
CA ILE A 51 13.55 -16.90 28.62
C ILE A 51 14.25 -16.76 27.27
N ASP A 52 13.98 -17.66 26.33
CA ASP A 52 14.41 -17.50 24.93
C ASP A 52 13.42 -16.58 24.19
N SER A 53 13.90 -15.45 23.66
CA SER A 53 13.01 -14.50 22.97
C SER A 53 12.49 -14.96 21.62
N THR A 54 13.07 -16.01 21.04
CA THR A 54 12.63 -16.58 19.75
C THR A 54 11.45 -17.50 19.95
N THR A 55 11.50 -18.34 20.98
CA THR A 55 10.47 -19.33 21.28
C THR A 55 9.49 -18.89 22.36
N ASN A 56 9.80 -17.82 23.09
CA ASN A 56 9.04 -17.32 24.24
C ASN A 56 8.86 -18.39 25.34
N THR A 57 9.86 -19.26 25.51
CA THR A 57 9.87 -20.34 26.49
C THR A 57 10.89 -20.09 27.59
N VAL A 58 10.60 -20.57 28.81
CA VAL A 58 11.56 -20.53 29.92
C VAL A 58 12.64 -21.57 29.67
N LEU A 59 13.90 -21.12 29.57
CA LEU A 59 15.07 -21.98 29.43
C LEU A 59 15.52 -22.57 30.76
N THR A 60 15.61 -21.72 31.79
CA THR A 60 16.07 -22.11 33.13
C THR A 60 15.69 -21.06 34.17
N THR A 61 15.83 -21.40 35.45
CA THR A 61 15.74 -20.46 36.57
C THR A 61 16.99 -20.61 37.42
N LEU A 62 17.69 -19.50 37.63
CA LEU A 62 19.01 -19.46 38.28
C LEU A 62 18.91 -18.85 39.68
N PRO A 63 19.60 -19.39 40.69
CA PRO A 63 19.62 -18.77 42.02
C PRO A 63 20.29 -17.39 41.96
N ALA A 64 19.78 -16.45 42.75
CA ALA A 64 20.36 -15.14 42.95
C ALA A 64 20.51 -14.85 44.44
N GLY A 65 21.04 -13.66 44.77
CA GLY A 65 21.02 -13.17 46.15
C GLY A 65 19.61 -12.78 46.60
N ALA A 66 19.53 -12.22 47.81
CA ALA A 66 18.24 -11.81 48.38
C ALA A 66 17.74 -10.51 47.73
N SER A 67 16.47 -10.49 47.34
CA SER A 67 15.79 -9.36 46.70
C SER A 67 16.50 -8.82 45.45
N PRO A 68 16.57 -9.61 44.35
CA PRO A 68 16.99 -9.12 43.04
C PRO A 68 16.21 -7.86 42.62
N ALA A 69 16.92 -6.77 42.32
CA ALA A 69 16.32 -5.45 42.11
C ALA A 69 16.42 -4.96 40.66
N MET A 70 17.62 -4.91 40.08
CA MET A 70 17.86 -4.48 38.70
C MET A 70 18.80 -5.45 38.00
N VAL A 71 18.74 -5.45 36.66
CA VAL A 71 19.58 -6.30 35.82
C VAL A 71 20.20 -5.49 34.68
N ALA A 72 21.48 -5.74 34.37
CA ALA A 72 22.18 -5.14 33.24
C ALA A 72 23.08 -6.17 32.55
N VAL A 73 23.32 -5.98 31.26
CA VAL A 73 24.18 -6.87 30.46
C VAL A 73 25.45 -6.12 30.06
N ALA A 74 26.61 -6.70 30.33
CA ALA A 74 27.89 -6.16 29.92
C ALA A 74 28.23 -6.56 28.46
N PRO A 75 29.12 -5.82 27.77
CA PRO A 75 29.51 -6.13 26.39
C PRO A 75 30.08 -7.54 26.17
N ASN A 76 30.66 -8.15 27.20
CA ASN A 76 31.17 -9.52 27.15
C ASN A 76 30.09 -10.60 27.28
N GLY A 77 28.82 -10.21 27.42
CA GLY A 77 27.69 -11.14 27.58
C GLY A 77 27.38 -11.51 29.02
N ASN A 78 28.14 -11.06 30.01
CA ASN A 78 27.80 -11.29 31.42
C ASN A 78 26.60 -10.44 31.84
N VAL A 79 25.66 -11.05 32.54
CA VAL A 79 24.47 -10.42 33.11
C VAL A 79 24.68 -10.21 34.60
N TYR A 80 24.50 -8.98 35.06
CA TYR A 80 24.70 -8.55 36.44
C TYR A 80 23.35 -8.26 37.07
N VAL A 81 23.08 -8.85 38.21
CA VAL A 81 21.81 -8.71 38.94
C VAL A 81 22.11 -8.18 40.34
N THR A 82 21.62 -6.98 40.66
CA THR A 82 21.78 -6.41 42.00
C THR A 82 20.86 -7.10 42.98
N ASN A 83 21.40 -7.56 44.11
CA ASN A 83 20.63 -8.21 45.16
C ASN A 83 20.59 -7.30 46.39
N GLN A 84 19.52 -6.50 46.47
CA GLN A 84 19.42 -5.42 47.45
C GLN A 84 19.51 -5.95 48.89
N GLY A 85 18.87 -7.09 49.17
CA GLY A 85 18.79 -7.68 50.50
C GLY A 85 20.07 -8.35 50.97
N SER A 86 20.89 -8.87 50.06
CA SER A 86 22.16 -9.55 50.39
C SER A 86 23.41 -8.72 50.16
N SER A 87 23.29 -7.47 49.70
CA SER A 87 24.41 -6.53 49.48
C SER A 87 25.50 -7.13 48.58
N ASN A 88 25.08 -7.72 47.46
CA ASN A 88 25.96 -8.29 46.45
C ASN A 88 25.33 -8.22 45.05
N VAL A 89 26.10 -8.58 44.03
CA VAL A 89 25.66 -8.73 42.64
C VAL A 89 25.87 -10.17 42.19
N THR A 90 24.83 -10.81 41.66
CA THR A 90 24.95 -12.11 40.98
C THR A 90 25.40 -11.88 39.55
N VAL A 91 26.42 -12.62 39.11
CA VAL A 91 26.93 -12.57 37.73
C VAL A 91 26.59 -13.87 37.02
N ILE A 92 25.97 -13.76 35.85
CA ILE A 92 25.51 -14.87 35.02
C ILE A 92 26.19 -14.78 33.64
N ASP A 93 26.71 -15.88 33.12
CA ASP A 93 27.16 -15.97 31.73
C ASP A 93 25.95 -16.23 30.83
N SER A 94 25.65 -15.31 29.91
CA SER A 94 24.49 -15.48 29.02
C SER A 94 24.64 -16.55 27.96
N THR A 95 25.87 -16.97 27.64
CA THR A 95 26.15 -18.01 26.64
C THR A 95 25.77 -19.37 27.19
N THR A 96 26.12 -19.63 28.44
CA THR A 96 25.87 -20.91 29.12
C THR A 96 24.63 -20.90 30.01
N ASN A 97 24.05 -19.73 30.28
CA ASN A 97 22.98 -19.53 31.26
C ASN A 97 23.35 -20.11 32.64
N THR A 98 24.57 -19.82 33.13
CA THR A 98 25.05 -20.29 34.43
C THR A 98 25.49 -19.13 35.32
N VAL A 99 25.31 -19.28 36.63
CA VAL A 99 25.84 -18.32 37.61
C VAL A 99 27.35 -18.50 37.70
N LEU A 100 28.11 -17.46 37.37
CA LEU A 100 29.57 -17.45 37.45
C LEU A 100 30.05 -17.22 38.89
N THR A 101 29.49 -16.20 39.54
CA THR A 101 29.92 -15.77 40.88
C THR A 101 28.92 -14.79 41.52
N THR A 102 29.13 -14.48 42.79
CA THR A 102 28.50 -13.34 43.49
C THR A 102 29.57 -12.38 43.97
N VAL A 103 29.45 -11.11 43.61
CA VAL A 103 30.42 -10.06 43.94
C VAL A 103 29.87 -9.19 45.08
N PRO A 104 30.58 -9.03 46.22
CA PRO A 104 30.12 -8.17 47.31
C PRO A 104 30.08 -6.70 46.88
N THR A 105 29.11 -5.96 47.38
CA THR A 105 28.96 -4.52 47.15
C THR A 105 28.86 -3.76 48.46
N GLY A 106 28.63 -2.44 48.38
CA GLY A 106 28.04 -1.71 49.50
C GLY A 106 26.61 -2.19 49.80
N GLY A 107 26.05 -1.67 50.88
CA GLY A 107 24.69 -1.95 51.32
C GLY A 107 23.62 -1.37 50.40
N GLY A 108 22.55 -2.15 50.20
CA GLY A 108 21.39 -1.79 49.40
C GLY A 108 21.72 -1.49 47.93
N PRO A 109 22.45 -2.37 47.22
CA PRO A 109 22.68 -2.20 45.79
C PRO A 109 21.33 -2.16 45.07
N PHE A 110 21.10 -1.13 44.26
CA PHE A 110 19.84 -0.93 43.58
C PHE A 110 20.04 -0.82 42.06
N ALA A 111 20.29 0.38 41.53
CA ALA A 111 20.59 0.56 40.12
C ALA A 111 22.04 0.17 39.78
N LEU A 112 22.22 -0.30 38.55
CA LEU A 112 23.53 -0.57 37.98
C LEU A 112 23.56 -0.16 36.50
N ALA A 113 24.74 0.21 36.01
CA ALA A 113 24.98 0.45 34.60
C ALA A 113 26.40 0.01 34.21
N VAL A 114 26.58 -0.38 32.94
CA VAL A 114 27.87 -0.84 32.42
C VAL A 114 28.46 0.26 31.54
N ALA A 115 29.70 0.65 31.82
CA ALA A 115 30.43 1.63 31.02
C ALA A 115 31.07 0.99 29.77
N PRO A 116 31.41 1.80 28.73
CA PRO A 116 32.02 1.28 27.50
C PRO A 116 33.34 0.51 27.70
N ASN A 117 34.07 0.80 28.79
CA ASN A 117 35.29 0.08 29.15
C ASN A 117 35.04 -1.28 29.84
N GLY A 118 33.78 -1.68 30.03
CA GLY A 118 33.40 -2.92 30.68
C GLY A 118 33.25 -2.82 32.21
N ASN A 119 33.47 -1.66 32.83
CA ASN A 119 33.24 -1.52 34.26
C ASN A 119 31.74 -1.42 34.58
N VAL A 120 31.28 -2.14 35.59
CA VAL A 120 29.90 -2.09 36.10
C VAL A 120 29.86 -1.21 37.34
N TYR A 121 29.03 -0.18 37.32
CA TYR A 121 28.84 0.78 38.42
C TYR A 121 27.53 0.46 39.13
N VAL A 122 27.61 0.17 40.42
CA VAL A 122 26.46 -0.23 41.25
C VAL A 122 26.21 0.83 42.30
N ALA A 123 25.04 1.46 42.27
CA ALA A 123 24.61 2.41 43.28
C ALA A 123 24.17 1.69 44.56
N ASN A 124 24.86 1.96 45.66
CA ASN A 124 24.58 1.37 46.98
C ASN A 124 23.80 2.36 47.83
N SER A 125 22.46 2.25 47.76
CA SER A 125 21.52 3.22 48.30
C SER A 125 21.65 3.46 49.81
N THR A 126 21.98 2.43 50.61
CA THR A 126 22.10 2.58 52.07
C THR A 126 23.50 2.96 52.52
N SER A 127 24.52 2.68 51.70
CA SER A 127 25.93 2.98 52.00
C SER A 127 26.42 4.29 51.40
N ASN A 128 25.59 4.99 50.62
CA ASN A 128 25.90 6.27 49.99
C ASN A 128 27.19 6.25 49.15
N ASN A 129 27.40 5.16 48.41
CA ASN A 129 28.58 4.99 47.58
C ASN A 129 28.25 4.15 46.32
N VAL A 130 29.24 4.01 45.44
CA VAL A 130 29.14 3.27 44.19
C VAL A 130 30.22 2.20 44.16
N THR A 131 29.85 0.93 44.03
CA THR A 131 30.82 -0.15 43.82
C THR A 131 31.14 -0.23 42.33
N VAL A 132 32.43 -0.31 41.98
CA VAL A 132 32.90 -0.49 40.60
C VAL A 132 33.43 -1.91 40.45
N ILE A 133 32.86 -2.67 39.51
CA ILE A 133 33.22 -4.06 39.22
C ILE A 133 33.82 -4.12 37.82
N ASP A 134 34.96 -4.79 37.65
CA ASP A 134 35.51 -5.11 36.32
C ASP A 134 34.75 -6.33 35.76
N SER A 135 34.09 -6.17 34.60
CA SER A 135 33.32 -7.27 34.01
C SER A 135 34.13 -8.41 33.43
N THR A 136 35.43 -8.19 33.18
CA THR A 136 36.35 -9.21 32.65
C THR A 136 36.74 -10.19 33.74
N THR A 137 37.04 -9.67 34.94
CA THR A 137 37.50 -10.47 36.09
C THR A 137 36.40 -10.78 37.08
N ASN A 138 35.24 -10.10 37.00
CA ASN A 138 34.15 -10.14 37.97
C ASN A 138 34.61 -9.80 39.40
N THR A 139 35.51 -8.82 39.53
CA THR A 139 36.05 -8.39 40.82
C THR A 139 35.79 -6.91 41.08
N VAL A 140 35.69 -6.53 42.36
CA VAL A 140 35.56 -5.12 42.76
C VAL A 140 36.89 -4.41 42.52
N LEU A 141 36.88 -3.36 41.71
CA LEU A 141 38.02 -2.48 41.49
C LEU A 141 38.17 -1.47 42.63
N THR A 142 37.06 -0.82 42.99
CA THR A 142 37.03 0.23 44.01
C THR A 142 35.61 0.53 44.46
N THR A 143 35.48 1.35 45.49
CA THR A 143 34.22 1.98 45.91
C THR A 143 34.39 3.49 45.90
N VAL A 144 33.48 4.20 45.22
CA VAL A 144 33.52 5.65 45.02
C VAL A 144 32.44 6.31 45.88
N PRO A 145 32.75 7.38 46.65
CA PRO A 145 31.73 8.11 47.39
C PRO A 145 30.64 8.70 46.48
N ALA A 146 29.40 8.68 46.94
CA ALA A 146 28.26 9.33 46.27
C ALA A 146 27.52 10.25 47.26
N GLY A 147 26.45 10.89 46.79
CA GLY A 147 25.53 11.60 47.68
C GLY A 147 24.63 10.63 48.45
N THR A 148 23.70 11.17 49.24
CA THR A 148 22.79 10.35 50.05
C THR A 148 21.74 9.65 49.18
N VAL A 149 21.59 8.33 49.37
CA VAL A 149 20.65 7.46 48.65
C VAL A 149 20.85 7.54 47.13
N PRO A 150 21.98 7.05 46.60
CA PRO A 150 22.15 6.90 45.15
C PRO A 150 21.11 5.88 44.63
N ASP A 151 20.28 6.30 43.68
CA ASP A 151 19.07 5.57 43.24
C ASP A 151 19.11 5.19 41.76
N ALA A 152 19.75 5.99 40.90
CA ALA A 152 19.90 5.69 39.47
C ALA A 152 21.34 5.91 39.00
N VAL A 153 21.74 5.13 37.99
CA VAL A 153 23.05 5.21 37.34
C VAL A 153 22.85 5.25 35.83
N ALA A 154 23.44 6.21 35.15
CA ALA A 154 23.50 6.27 33.69
C ALA A 154 24.95 6.49 33.23
N VAL A 155 25.35 5.90 32.11
CA VAL A 155 26.70 6.06 31.55
C VAL A 155 26.62 6.69 30.18
N ALA A 156 27.32 7.82 30.01
CA ALA A 156 27.44 8.48 28.72
C ALA A 156 28.50 7.79 27.83
N PRO A 157 28.39 7.90 26.49
CA PRO A 157 29.32 7.25 25.55
C PRO A 157 30.79 7.64 25.76
N ASN A 158 31.04 8.82 26.32
CA ASN A 158 32.39 9.31 26.66
C ASN A 158 32.97 8.71 27.96
N GLY A 159 32.27 7.76 28.60
CA GLY A 159 32.71 7.12 29.84
C GLY A 159 32.40 7.91 31.12
N ARG A 160 31.62 8.99 31.05
CA ARG A 160 31.12 9.69 32.25
C ARG A 160 29.95 8.92 32.85
N VAL A 161 30.01 8.63 34.14
CA VAL A 161 28.96 7.94 34.89
C VAL A 161 28.23 8.96 35.77
N TYR A 162 26.91 9.01 35.67
CA TYR A 162 26.04 9.94 36.38
C TYR A 162 25.20 9.15 37.38
N VAL A 163 25.36 9.49 38.67
CA VAL A 163 24.68 8.82 39.77
C VAL A 163 23.73 9.80 40.43
N ALA A 164 22.42 9.56 40.27
CA ALA A 164 21.38 10.37 40.88
C ALA A 164 21.28 10.07 42.38
N ASN A 165 21.53 11.08 43.21
CA ASN A 165 21.51 10.99 44.66
C ASN A 165 20.15 11.50 45.17
N ARG A 166 19.18 10.60 45.30
CA ARG A 166 17.77 10.91 45.52
C ARG A 166 17.53 11.86 46.70
N ASN A 167 18.16 11.59 47.85
CA ASN A 167 17.94 12.41 49.04
C ASN A 167 18.88 13.61 49.13
N ALA A 168 19.93 13.67 48.31
CA ALA A 168 20.84 14.81 48.27
C ALA A 168 20.40 15.87 47.26
N ASN A 169 19.45 15.56 46.35
CA ASN A 169 19.04 16.42 45.24
C ASN A 169 20.23 16.83 44.36
N THR A 170 21.13 15.87 44.10
CA THR A 170 22.33 16.06 43.28
C THR A 170 22.60 14.87 42.38
N VAL A 171 23.50 15.05 41.43
CA VAL A 171 24.10 13.98 40.63
C VAL A 171 25.61 13.97 40.83
N THR A 172 26.16 12.82 41.21
CA THR A 172 27.61 12.60 41.25
C THR A 172 28.09 12.17 39.87
N VAL A 173 29.12 12.84 39.35
CA VAL A 173 29.74 12.50 38.06
C VAL A 173 31.08 11.81 38.30
N ILE A 174 31.24 10.61 37.76
CA ILE A 174 32.44 9.77 37.90
C ILE A 174 33.08 9.58 36.52
N ASP A 175 34.41 9.66 36.47
CA ASP A 175 35.20 9.26 35.30
C ASP A 175 35.42 7.74 35.30
N SER A 176 34.96 7.03 34.26
CA SER A 176 35.09 5.57 34.24
C SER A 176 36.50 5.04 34.01
N THR A 177 37.41 5.87 33.48
CA THR A 177 38.80 5.51 33.23
C THR A 177 39.61 5.53 34.53
N THR A 178 39.36 6.53 35.38
CA THR A 178 40.09 6.71 36.65
C THR A 178 39.31 6.24 37.87
N ASN A 179 38.00 6.00 37.74
CA ASN A 179 37.07 5.72 38.84
C ASN A 179 37.08 6.80 39.93
N THR A 180 37.21 8.06 39.54
CA THR A 180 37.22 9.20 40.47
C THR A 180 36.01 10.11 40.25
N VAL A 181 35.55 10.75 41.33
CA VAL A 181 34.50 11.78 41.24
C VAL A 181 35.10 13.02 40.60
N LEU A 182 34.47 13.49 39.53
CA LEU A 182 34.84 14.73 38.83
C LEU A 182 34.15 15.93 39.44
N THR A 183 32.85 15.80 39.69
CA THR A 183 32.00 16.88 40.19
C THR A 183 30.70 16.33 40.76
N THR A 184 29.98 17.18 41.48
CA THR A 184 28.61 16.94 41.93
C THR A 184 27.76 18.11 41.46
N LEU A 185 26.70 17.81 40.72
CA LEU A 185 25.82 18.80 40.10
C LEU A 185 24.48 18.88 40.86
N PRO A 186 23.89 20.06 41.03
CA PRO A 186 22.55 20.19 41.59
C PRO A 186 21.50 19.66 40.61
N THR A 187 20.40 19.14 41.15
CA THR A 187 19.20 18.77 40.39
C THR A 187 17.96 19.37 41.03
N GLY A 188 16.78 19.03 40.49
CA GLY A 188 15.53 19.14 41.24
C GLY A 188 15.45 18.14 42.40
N GLY A 189 14.30 18.12 43.06
CA GLY A 189 14.03 17.28 44.21
C GLY A 189 13.78 15.81 43.85
N PHE A 190 14.39 14.90 44.61
CA PHE A 190 14.24 13.44 44.47
C PHE A 190 14.57 12.94 43.05
N PRO A 191 15.81 13.14 42.57
CA PRO A 191 16.25 12.57 41.29
C PRO A 191 16.21 11.04 41.37
N GLY A 192 15.36 10.39 40.55
CA GLY A 192 15.03 8.96 40.68
C GLY A 192 15.33 8.09 39.46
N ALA A 193 15.57 8.70 38.30
CA ALA A 193 15.92 8.00 37.08
C ALA A 193 16.90 8.84 36.26
N ALA A 194 17.71 8.17 35.46
CA ALA A 194 18.69 8.80 34.59
C ALA A 194 18.75 8.08 33.24
N ALA A 195 18.86 8.82 32.14
CA ALA A 195 19.13 8.28 30.82
C ALA A 195 20.03 9.21 30.01
N VAL A 196 20.71 8.65 29.01
CA VAL A 196 21.59 9.41 28.11
C VAL A 196 21.04 9.36 26.70
N ALA A 197 20.88 10.51 26.06
CA ALA A 197 20.49 10.60 24.66
C ALA A 197 21.69 10.44 23.71
N PRO A 198 21.45 10.09 22.43
CA PRO A 198 22.53 9.89 21.44
C PRO A 198 23.46 11.10 21.26
N ASN A 199 22.99 12.31 21.53
CA ASN A 199 23.80 13.53 21.47
C ASN A 199 24.72 13.74 22.70
N GLY A 200 24.66 12.85 23.69
CA GLY A 200 25.44 12.94 24.93
C GLY A 200 24.77 13.72 26.05
N ASN A 201 23.56 14.24 25.88
CA ASN A 201 22.82 14.87 26.98
C ASN A 201 22.30 13.81 27.95
N VAL A 202 22.41 14.08 29.25
CA VAL A 202 21.93 13.23 30.34
C VAL A 202 20.68 13.86 30.94
N TYR A 203 19.62 13.07 31.06
CA TYR A 203 18.30 13.49 31.56
C TYR A 203 18.06 12.86 32.91
N ILE A 204 17.68 13.67 33.90
CA ILE A 204 17.46 13.24 35.28
C ILE A 204 16.04 13.62 35.70
N ALA A 205 15.20 12.63 36.02
CA ALA A 205 13.82 12.84 36.42
C ALA A 205 13.76 13.22 37.90
N ASN A 206 13.26 14.42 38.20
CA ASN A 206 13.14 14.95 39.55
C ASN A 206 11.71 14.76 40.06
N GLN A 207 11.48 13.65 40.76
CA GLN A 207 10.15 13.15 41.11
C GLN A 207 9.30 14.17 41.89
N THR A 208 9.91 14.96 42.76
CA THR A 208 9.16 15.90 43.63
C THR A 208 9.15 17.33 43.11
N SER A 209 9.90 17.61 42.05
CA SER A 209 9.93 18.91 41.37
C SER A 209 9.21 18.90 40.02
N ASP A 210 8.63 17.75 39.63
CA ASP A 210 7.85 17.57 38.40
C ASP A 210 8.57 18.10 37.15
N ASN A 211 9.89 17.88 37.08
CA ASN A 211 10.74 18.36 36.00
C ASN A 211 11.91 17.40 35.72
N VAL A 212 12.60 17.65 34.61
CA VAL A 212 13.79 16.90 34.17
C VAL A 212 14.98 17.85 34.13
N THR A 213 16.07 17.51 34.81
CA THR A 213 17.34 18.23 34.72
C THR A 213 18.12 17.67 33.53
N VAL A 214 18.62 18.54 32.66
CA VAL A 214 19.41 18.16 31.47
C VAL A 214 20.86 18.58 31.69
N ILE A 215 21.79 17.64 31.52
CA ILE A 215 23.23 17.83 31.72
C ILE A 215 23.96 17.52 30.41
N ASP A 216 24.88 18.38 29.99
CA ASP A 216 25.82 18.07 28.90
C ASP A 216 26.96 17.21 29.45
N SER A 217 27.11 15.99 28.91
CA SER A 217 28.15 15.07 29.38
C SER A 217 29.57 15.44 28.96
N THR A 218 29.74 16.29 27.97
CA THR A 218 31.05 16.76 27.50
C THR A 218 31.64 17.76 28.48
N THR A 219 30.81 18.71 28.92
CA THR A 219 31.23 19.80 29.82
C THR A 219 30.92 19.52 31.29
N ASN A 220 30.09 18.52 31.60
CA ASN A 220 29.54 18.25 32.93
C ASN A 220 28.83 19.48 33.52
N THR A 221 28.00 20.14 32.71
CA THR A 221 27.24 21.31 33.13
C THR A 221 25.73 21.08 32.98
N VAL A 222 24.95 21.65 33.89
CA VAL A 222 23.48 21.66 33.76
C VAL A 222 23.12 22.66 32.66
N LEU A 223 22.49 22.16 31.60
CA LEU A 223 22.05 22.98 30.46
C LEU A 223 20.75 23.71 30.79
N THR A 224 19.77 22.97 31.29
CA THR A 224 18.41 23.48 31.54
C THR A 224 17.62 22.51 32.43
N THR A 225 16.44 22.97 32.86
CA THR A 225 15.41 22.14 33.48
C THR A 225 14.15 22.20 32.62
N VAL A 226 13.62 21.05 32.22
CA VAL A 226 12.44 20.92 31.35
C VAL A 226 11.24 20.49 32.20
N PRO A 227 10.07 21.17 32.10
CA PRO A 227 8.86 20.71 32.79
C PRO A 227 8.46 19.29 32.39
N ALA A 228 7.97 18.51 33.34
CA ALA A 228 7.41 17.18 33.10
C ALA A 228 5.99 17.09 33.70
N GLY A 229 5.38 15.90 33.62
CA GLY A 229 4.17 15.61 34.38
C GLY A 229 4.50 15.36 35.85
N THR A 230 3.48 14.95 36.62
CA THR A 230 3.62 14.76 38.07
C THR A 230 4.29 13.43 38.39
N VAL A 231 5.34 13.49 39.21
CA VAL A 231 6.23 12.36 39.56
C VAL A 231 6.82 11.72 38.29
N PRO A 232 7.73 12.42 37.59
CA PRO A 232 8.46 11.85 36.47
C PRO A 232 9.34 10.69 36.94
N GLY A 233 9.31 9.59 36.19
CA GLY A 233 9.95 8.33 36.50
C GLY A 233 10.96 7.91 35.42
N VAL A 234 10.80 6.68 34.93
CA VAL A 234 11.76 6.01 34.04
C VAL A 234 11.78 6.67 32.65
N PHE A 235 12.95 6.59 32.01
CA PHE A 235 13.17 7.11 30.67
C PHE A 235 13.32 6.00 29.63
N ALA A 236 12.89 6.27 28.41
CA ALA A 236 13.36 5.56 27.22
C ALA A 236 13.78 6.58 26.17
N VAL A 237 14.87 6.32 25.45
CA VAL A 237 15.36 7.24 24.40
C VAL A 237 15.25 6.56 23.05
N ALA A 238 14.49 7.16 22.14
CA ALA A 238 14.33 6.65 20.79
C ALA A 238 15.52 7.04 19.90
N PRO A 239 15.80 6.26 18.83
CA PRO A 239 16.91 6.55 17.90
C PRO A 239 16.82 7.92 17.22
N ASN A 240 15.62 8.49 17.09
CA ASN A 240 15.39 9.83 16.56
C ASN A 240 15.79 10.96 17.53
N GLY A 241 16.25 10.64 18.74
CA GLY A 241 16.63 11.61 19.76
C GLY A 241 15.49 12.04 20.68
N ASN A 242 14.27 11.50 20.54
CA ASN A 242 13.18 11.79 21.48
C ASN A 242 13.40 11.03 22.79
N VAL A 243 13.27 11.72 23.91
CA VAL A 243 13.35 11.19 25.27
C VAL A 243 11.94 11.11 25.85
N TYR A 244 11.49 9.90 26.17
CA TYR A 244 10.18 9.61 26.72
C TYR A 244 10.29 9.44 28.23
N VAL A 245 9.55 10.26 28.98
CA VAL A 245 9.55 10.28 30.44
C VAL A 245 8.17 9.85 30.94
N THR A 246 8.08 8.73 31.66
CA THR A 246 6.81 8.32 32.27
C THR A 246 6.49 9.23 33.44
N ASN A 247 5.24 9.71 33.55
CA ASN A 247 4.79 10.54 34.67
C ASN A 247 3.73 9.77 35.45
N THR A 248 4.16 9.15 36.55
CA THR A 248 3.39 8.10 37.23
C THR A 248 2.07 8.60 37.79
N VAL A 249 2.01 9.84 38.30
CA VAL A 249 0.78 10.37 38.92
C VAL A 249 -0.13 11.04 37.90
N SER A 250 0.44 11.78 36.94
CA SER A 250 -0.36 12.46 35.91
C SER A 250 -0.82 11.55 34.76
N ASN A 251 -0.48 10.26 34.79
CA ASN A 251 -0.92 9.22 33.85
C ASN A 251 -0.65 9.57 32.39
N ASN A 252 0.58 10.01 32.11
CA ASN A 252 1.00 10.38 30.77
C ASN A 252 2.51 10.21 30.60
N VAL A 253 2.99 10.35 29.36
CA VAL A 253 4.41 10.36 29.00
C VAL A 253 4.77 11.73 28.43
N THR A 254 5.77 12.41 28.99
CA THR A 254 6.34 13.62 28.40
C THR A 254 7.37 13.23 27.35
N VAL A 255 7.26 13.80 26.15
CA VAL A 255 8.24 13.60 25.06
C VAL A 255 9.10 14.85 24.94
N ILE A 256 10.41 14.70 25.10
CA ILE A 256 11.40 15.77 25.01
C ILE A 256 12.26 15.55 23.77
N ASP A 257 12.43 16.56 22.93
CA ASP A 257 13.40 16.55 21.85
C ASP A 257 14.79 16.82 22.42
N SER A 258 15.72 15.86 22.26
CA SER A 258 17.07 16.01 22.82
C SER A 258 17.93 17.06 22.14
N THR A 259 17.60 17.47 20.90
CA THR A 259 18.36 18.47 20.16
C THR A 259 18.08 19.89 20.67
N THR A 260 16.82 20.16 20.99
CA THR A 260 16.36 21.47 21.48
C THR A 260 16.19 21.52 23.00
N ASN A 261 16.15 20.36 23.67
CA ASN A 261 15.80 20.21 25.08
C ASN A 261 14.43 20.82 25.41
N THR A 262 13.45 20.65 24.52
CA THR A 262 12.09 21.16 24.69
C THR A 262 11.05 20.04 24.68
N VAL A 263 9.93 20.25 25.37
CA VAL A 263 8.80 19.31 25.32
C VAL A 263 8.13 19.41 23.96
N LEU A 264 8.07 18.29 23.23
CA LEU A 264 7.33 18.18 21.98
C LEU A 264 5.83 18.01 22.24
N VAL A 265 5.48 17.05 23.10
CA VAL A 265 4.11 16.68 23.41
C VAL A 265 4.05 15.89 24.72
N THR A 266 2.87 15.87 25.34
CA THR A 266 2.53 14.95 26.42
C THR A 266 1.50 13.96 25.91
N VAL A 267 1.83 12.67 25.96
CA VAL A 267 0.98 11.59 25.43
C VAL A 267 0.22 10.93 26.58
N PRO A 268 -1.12 10.89 26.56
CA PRO A 268 -1.88 10.22 27.61
C PRO A 268 -1.61 8.71 27.60
N THR A 269 -1.58 8.10 28.79
CA THR A 269 -1.40 6.65 28.97
C THR A 269 -2.49 6.07 29.86
N GLY A 270 -2.38 4.77 30.17
CA GLY A 270 -3.09 4.19 31.30
C GLY A 270 -2.58 4.72 32.65
N GLY A 271 -3.21 4.26 33.73
CA GLY A 271 -2.89 4.66 35.09
C GLY A 271 -1.53 4.15 35.57
N GLY A 272 -0.73 5.04 36.18
CA GLY A 272 0.55 4.69 36.79
C GLY A 272 1.63 4.23 35.80
N PRO A 273 1.93 4.99 34.72
CA PRO A 273 3.03 4.61 33.83
C PRO A 273 4.35 4.60 34.62
N PHE A 274 5.13 3.53 34.48
CA PHE A 274 6.41 3.38 35.16
C PHE A 274 7.51 2.91 34.22
N GLY A 275 7.68 1.60 34.00
CA GLY A 275 8.65 1.06 33.05
C GLY A 275 8.34 1.45 31.62
N VAL A 276 9.39 1.82 30.87
CA VAL A 276 9.27 2.22 29.47
C VAL A 276 10.46 1.72 28.66
N ALA A 277 10.22 1.26 27.43
CA ALA A 277 11.27 0.86 26.50
C ALA A 277 10.94 1.27 25.06
N VAL A 278 11.97 1.46 24.24
CA VAL A 278 11.82 1.63 22.78
C VAL A 278 12.21 0.32 22.09
N ALA A 279 11.33 -0.20 21.25
CA ALA A 279 11.60 -1.37 20.43
C ALA A 279 12.29 -1.00 19.10
N PRO A 280 12.98 -1.95 18.43
CA PRO A 280 13.70 -1.70 17.17
C PRO A 280 12.83 -1.14 16.03
N ASN A 281 11.52 -1.39 16.05
CA ASN A 281 10.56 -0.84 15.10
C ASN A 281 10.25 0.66 15.32
N GLY A 282 10.83 1.28 16.35
CA GLY A 282 10.59 2.68 16.71
C GLY A 282 9.34 2.89 17.58
N ASN A 283 8.66 1.84 18.03
CA ASN A 283 7.55 1.99 18.97
C ASN A 283 8.05 2.04 20.41
N VAL A 284 7.40 2.87 21.23
CA VAL A 284 7.67 3.03 22.66
C VAL A 284 6.56 2.35 23.45
N TYR A 285 6.94 1.53 24.43
CA TYR A 285 6.03 0.72 25.23
C TYR A 285 6.11 1.19 26.67
N ALA A 286 5.05 1.81 27.18
CA ALA A 286 4.96 2.29 28.56
C ALA A 286 4.01 1.40 29.38
N GLY A 287 4.55 0.71 30.38
CA GLY A 287 3.78 -0.14 31.29
C GLY A 287 3.01 0.68 32.32
N ASN A 288 1.70 0.49 32.39
CA ASN A 288 0.78 1.23 33.25
C ASN A 288 0.42 0.37 34.48
N SER A 289 1.18 0.54 35.58
CA SER A 289 1.14 -0.33 36.75
C SER A 289 -0.25 -0.39 37.41
N ASN A 290 -1.01 0.70 37.39
CA ASN A 290 -2.34 0.75 38.01
C ASN A 290 -3.47 0.35 37.06
N ALA A 291 -3.21 0.28 35.75
CA ALA A 291 -4.20 -0.08 34.74
C ALA A 291 -4.00 -1.49 34.15
N ASN A 292 -2.94 -2.20 34.55
CA ASN A 292 -2.61 -3.56 34.10
C ASN A 292 -2.57 -3.68 32.57
N ASN A 293 -2.00 -2.67 31.90
CA ASN A 293 -1.86 -2.63 30.46
C ASN A 293 -0.58 -1.87 30.06
N VAL A 294 -0.24 -1.91 28.78
CA VAL A 294 0.88 -1.18 28.18
C VAL A 294 0.33 -0.23 27.12
N THR A 295 0.68 1.05 27.21
CA THR A 295 0.43 2.01 26.13
C THR A 295 1.56 1.93 25.11
N VAL A 296 1.22 1.73 23.84
CA VAL A 296 2.18 1.72 22.74
C VAL A 296 2.10 3.03 21.98
N ILE A 297 3.25 3.68 21.76
CA ILE A 297 3.38 5.00 21.15
C ILE A 297 4.28 4.90 19.94
N ASN A 298 3.88 5.47 18.80
CA ASN A 298 4.75 5.58 17.63
C ASN A 298 5.76 6.73 17.85
N SER A 299 7.07 6.47 17.85
CA SER A 299 8.04 7.55 18.12
C SER A 299 8.20 8.56 16.99
N ALA A 300 7.79 8.23 15.76
CA ALA A 300 7.86 9.15 14.62
C ALA A 300 6.75 10.19 14.66
N THR A 301 5.55 9.82 15.13
CA THR A 301 4.38 10.71 15.21
C THR A 301 4.03 11.15 16.63
N ASN A 302 4.61 10.52 17.64
CA ASN A 302 4.29 10.68 19.07
C ASN A 302 2.79 10.46 19.39
N THR A 303 2.14 9.56 18.66
CA THR A 303 0.73 9.21 18.86
C THR A 303 0.58 7.83 19.47
N VAL A 304 -0.43 7.64 20.31
CA VAL A 304 -0.80 6.32 20.83
C VAL A 304 -1.25 5.42 19.67
N LEU A 305 -0.60 4.28 19.53
CA LEU A 305 -0.93 3.22 18.58
C LEU A 305 -1.90 2.20 19.18
N ALA A 306 -1.75 1.88 20.47
CA ALA A 306 -2.58 0.87 21.14
C ALA A 306 -2.50 0.98 22.66
N THR A 307 -3.40 0.26 23.31
CA THR A 307 -3.25 -0.16 24.70
C THR A 307 -3.41 -1.68 24.77
N VAL A 308 -2.40 -2.38 25.29
CA VAL A 308 -2.31 -3.85 25.32
C VAL A 308 -2.48 -4.33 26.76
N PRO A 309 -3.52 -5.13 27.08
CA PRO A 309 -3.67 -5.72 28.41
C PRO A 309 -2.48 -6.62 28.76
N VAL A 310 -2.01 -6.56 30.00
CA VAL A 310 -0.93 -7.42 30.52
C VAL A 310 -1.31 -7.94 31.91
N GLY A 311 -0.37 -8.60 32.60
CA GLY A 311 -0.59 -9.04 33.98
C GLY A 311 -0.71 -7.89 34.98
N ALA A 312 -0.92 -8.25 36.25
CA ALA A 312 -1.12 -7.28 37.31
C ALA A 312 0.18 -6.53 37.67
N PHE A 313 0.09 -5.21 37.76
CA PHE A 313 1.17 -4.30 38.13
C PHE A 313 2.42 -4.44 37.22
N PRO A 314 2.30 -4.12 35.91
CA PRO A 314 3.46 -4.08 35.03
C PRO A 314 4.49 -3.08 35.56
N PHE A 315 5.74 -3.51 35.70
CA PHE A 315 6.78 -2.73 36.38
C PHE A 315 7.96 -2.39 35.47
N SER A 316 8.64 -3.38 34.90
CA SER A 316 9.77 -3.18 33.98
C SER A 316 9.40 -3.63 32.57
N VAL A 317 9.95 -2.95 31.57
CA VAL A 317 9.73 -3.23 30.14
C VAL A 317 11.08 -3.33 29.45
N ALA A 318 11.29 -4.35 28.62
CA ALA A 318 12.48 -4.48 27.78
C ALA A 318 12.10 -4.94 26.38
N ALA A 319 12.78 -4.44 25.36
CA ALA A 319 12.57 -4.83 23.97
C ALA A 319 13.74 -5.67 23.45
N ALA A 320 13.42 -6.79 22.79
CA ALA A 320 14.37 -7.65 22.12
C ALA A 320 14.63 -7.19 20.68
N ALA A 321 15.77 -7.61 20.11
CA ALA A 321 16.18 -7.25 18.75
C ALA A 321 15.21 -7.77 17.66
N ASN A 322 14.47 -8.85 17.94
CA ASN A 322 13.44 -9.40 17.06
C ASN A 322 12.12 -8.61 17.10
N GLY A 323 12.02 -7.56 17.91
CA GLY A 323 10.83 -6.72 18.05
C GLY A 323 9.88 -7.13 19.17
N ASN A 324 10.09 -8.28 19.82
CA ASN A 324 9.29 -8.70 20.97
C ASN A 324 9.59 -7.80 22.17
N VAL A 325 8.57 -7.53 22.98
CA VAL A 325 8.67 -6.69 24.18
C VAL A 325 8.24 -7.51 25.39
N TYR A 326 9.05 -7.50 26.44
CA TYR A 326 8.82 -8.26 27.67
C TYR A 326 8.49 -7.31 28.81
N VAL A 327 7.39 -7.59 29.49
CA VAL A 327 6.83 -6.76 30.56
C VAL A 327 6.73 -7.59 31.82
N THR A 328 7.46 -7.21 32.87
CA THR A 328 7.34 -7.90 34.15
C THR A 328 6.07 -7.47 34.86
N ASN A 329 5.31 -8.43 35.38
CA ASN A 329 4.08 -8.15 36.10
C ASN A 329 4.33 -8.41 37.59
N ALA A 330 4.69 -7.39 38.38
CA ALA A 330 5.23 -7.62 39.73
C ALA A 330 4.22 -8.27 40.70
N ASN A 331 2.93 -8.15 40.41
CA ASN A 331 1.86 -8.79 41.18
C ASN A 331 1.30 -10.05 40.49
N SER A 332 1.97 -10.53 39.44
CA SER A 332 1.69 -11.80 38.77
C SER A 332 2.96 -12.64 38.70
N LEU A 333 2.84 -13.96 38.79
CA LEU A 333 4.00 -14.87 38.74
C LEU A 333 4.48 -15.09 37.30
N ASN A 334 4.55 -14.02 36.51
CA ASN A 334 4.76 -14.09 35.07
C ASN A 334 5.35 -12.80 34.47
N VAL A 335 5.82 -12.96 33.24
CA VAL A 335 6.15 -11.89 32.30
C VAL A 335 5.16 -11.95 31.14
N THR A 336 4.67 -10.81 30.69
CA THR A 336 3.92 -10.72 29.44
C THR A 336 4.88 -10.38 28.31
N GLU A 337 4.99 -11.25 27.32
CA GLU A 337 5.58 -10.93 26.03
C GLU A 337 4.52 -10.26 25.14
N ILE A 338 4.94 -9.26 24.37
CA ILE A 338 4.15 -8.51 23.42
C ILE A 338 4.89 -8.53 22.08
N SER A 339 4.30 -9.14 21.07
CA SER A 339 4.88 -9.23 19.72
C SER A 339 4.04 -8.44 18.71
N PRO A 340 4.67 -7.68 17.80
CA PRO A 340 3.94 -7.04 16.70
C PRO A 340 3.44 -8.11 15.71
N LEU A 341 2.18 -7.99 15.27
CA LEU A 341 1.72 -8.78 14.11
C LEU A 341 2.28 -8.19 12.82
N THR A 342 2.78 -9.05 11.94
CA THR A 342 3.16 -8.71 10.57
C THR A 342 2.00 -9.04 9.63
N VAL A 343 1.63 -8.09 8.78
CA VAL A 343 0.59 -8.27 7.76
C VAL A 343 1.21 -8.02 6.40
N THR A 344 1.02 -8.97 5.49
CA THR A 344 1.41 -8.84 4.09
C THR A 344 0.20 -9.06 3.19
N THR A 345 0.20 -8.40 2.03
CA THR A 345 -0.87 -8.54 1.04
C THR A 345 -0.31 -9.12 -0.25
N SER A 346 -1.05 -10.04 -0.86
CA SER A 346 -0.71 -10.61 -2.17
C SER A 346 -1.95 -10.64 -3.08
N PRO A 347 -1.84 -10.23 -4.36
CA PRO A 347 -0.65 -9.64 -4.97
C PRO A 347 -0.38 -8.22 -4.46
N THR A 348 0.84 -7.70 -4.66
CA THR A 348 1.24 -6.34 -4.23
C THR A 348 0.69 -5.23 -5.15
N SER A 349 0.15 -5.60 -6.30
CA SER A 349 -0.50 -4.68 -7.25
C SER A 349 -1.75 -5.34 -7.84
N PRO A 350 -2.79 -5.55 -7.02
CA PRO A 350 -4.03 -6.16 -7.47
C PRO A 350 -4.76 -5.26 -8.47
N VAL A 351 -5.50 -5.88 -9.38
CA VAL A 351 -6.48 -5.18 -10.23
C VAL A 351 -7.90 -5.37 -9.70
N CYS A 352 -8.83 -4.49 -10.09
CA CYS A 352 -10.22 -4.57 -9.64
C CYS A 352 -10.81 -5.97 -9.88
N GLY A 353 -11.52 -6.50 -8.89
CA GLY A 353 -12.12 -7.82 -8.97
C GLY A 353 -11.16 -8.99 -8.68
N GLN A 354 -9.86 -8.74 -8.60
CA GLN A 354 -8.89 -9.74 -8.16
C GLN A 354 -8.92 -9.88 -6.62
N PRO A 355 -8.99 -11.10 -6.07
CA PRO A 355 -8.87 -11.32 -4.64
C PRO A 355 -7.49 -10.90 -4.12
N VAL A 356 -7.48 -10.12 -3.04
CA VAL A 356 -6.30 -9.76 -2.26
C VAL A 356 -6.23 -10.65 -1.03
N THR A 357 -5.17 -11.44 -0.93
CA THR A 357 -4.88 -12.26 0.24
C THR A 357 -4.14 -11.46 1.29
N PHE A 358 -4.69 -11.40 2.50
CA PHE A 358 -4.04 -10.88 3.70
C PHE A 358 -3.40 -12.05 4.44
N SER A 359 -2.08 -12.04 4.53
CA SER A 359 -1.30 -13.01 5.29
C SER A 359 -0.80 -12.37 6.58
N ILE A 360 -1.27 -12.91 7.69
CA ILE A 360 -0.96 -12.49 9.05
C ILE A 360 0.06 -13.48 9.59
N SER A 361 1.15 -12.98 10.15
CA SER A 361 2.23 -13.79 10.73
C SER A 361 2.89 -13.03 11.87
N GLY A 362 3.48 -13.76 12.83
CA GLY A 362 4.07 -13.17 14.03
C GLY A 362 3.12 -13.23 15.22
N GLY A 363 3.68 -13.38 16.42
CA GLY A 363 2.94 -13.74 17.63
C GLY A 363 3.04 -15.23 17.96
N THR A 364 3.17 -15.56 19.25
CA THR A 364 3.13 -16.95 19.76
C THR A 364 1.68 -17.44 19.98
N PRO A 365 1.43 -18.76 20.16
CA PRO A 365 0.37 -19.52 19.50
C PRO A 365 -1.02 -19.29 20.09
N THR A 366 -2.03 -19.46 19.23
CA THR A 366 -3.48 -19.49 19.53
C THR A 366 -4.14 -18.13 19.80
N GLY A 367 -4.93 -17.68 18.82
CA GLY A 367 -5.73 -16.46 18.91
C GLY A 367 -6.51 -16.20 17.62
N THR A 368 -7.17 -15.04 17.56
CA THR A 368 -7.84 -14.56 16.35
C THR A 368 -7.34 -13.17 15.96
N ALA A 369 -7.36 -12.87 14.67
CA ALA A 369 -7.10 -11.54 14.11
C ALA A 369 -8.34 -11.05 13.36
N VAL A 370 -8.81 -9.85 13.68
CA VAL A 370 -9.95 -9.21 13.02
C VAL A 370 -9.43 -8.32 11.90
N VAL A 371 -9.81 -8.61 10.67
CA VAL A 371 -9.48 -7.82 9.49
C VAL A 371 -10.68 -6.96 9.12
N ASP A 372 -10.51 -5.63 9.19
CA ASP A 372 -11.38 -4.65 8.55
C ASP A 372 -10.74 -4.28 7.21
N PHE A 373 -11.48 -4.39 6.11
CA PHE A 373 -10.93 -4.13 4.78
C PHE A 373 -10.90 -2.62 4.43
N GLY A 374 -11.54 -1.77 5.23
CA GLY A 374 -11.49 -0.31 5.05
C GLY A 374 -12.32 0.21 3.87
N ASP A 375 -13.08 -0.65 3.20
CA ASP A 375 -14.02 -0.32 2.13
C ASP A 375 -15.50 -0.33 2.60
N GLY A 376 -15.73 -0.51 3.90
CA GLY A 376 -17.05 -0.60 4.52
C GLY A 376 -17.68 -2.00 4.49
N SER A 377 -16.97 -3.00 3.97
CA SER A 377 -17.40 -4.40 4.07
C SER A 377 -17.30 -4.93 5.51
N PRO A 378 -18.02 -6.01 5.86
CA PRO A 378 -17.97 -6.59 7.20
C PRO A 378 -16.57 -7.07 7.56
N THR A 379 -16.17 -6.86 8.82
CA THR A 379 -14.91 -7.35 9.35
C THR A 379 -14.87 -8.89 9.37
N VAL A 380 -13.71 -9.48 9.10
CA VAL A 380 -13.49 -10.94 9.12
C VAL A 380 -12.57 -11.32 10.28
N THR A 381 -12.96 -12.34 11.05
CA THR A 381 -12.11 -12.91 12.11
C THR A 381 -11.35 -14.13 11.59
N VAL A 382 -10.03 -14.06 11.61
CA VAL A 382 -9.09 -15.09 11.15
C VAL A 382 -8.52 -15.81 12.36
N ALA A 383 -8.68 -17.13 12.44
CA ALA A 383 -7.99 -17.94 13.45
C ALA A 383 -6.50 -18.07 13.08
N LEU A 384 -5.62 -17.88 14.06
CA LEU A 384 -4.17 -18.07 13.89
C LEU A 384 -3.79 -19.49 14.30
N ASP A 385 -2.92 -20.12 13.50
CA ASP A 385 -2.40 -21.46 13.75
C ASP A 385 -1.39 -21.49 14.92
N ALA A 386 -0.82 -22.67 15.18
CA ALA A 386 0.19 -22.87 16.22
C ALA A 386 1.52 -22.13 15.95
N ALA A 387 1.71 -21.57 14.75
CA ALA A 387 2.81 -20.70 14.40
C ALA A 387 2.40 -19.20 14.37
N GLY A 388 1.20 -18.87 14.87
CA GLY A 388 0.69 -17.50 14.89
C GLY A 388 0.33 -16.96 13.50
N SER A 389 0.10 -17.85 12.53
CA SER A 389 -0.14 -17.49 11.14
C SER A 389 -1.60 -17.72 10.74
N GLY A 390 -2.14 -16.84 9.90
CA GLY A 390 -3.50 -16.96 9.38
C GLY A 390 -3.67 -16.16 8.09
N GLN A 391 -4.65 -16.52 7.29
CA GLN A 391 -4.94 -15.81 6.04
C GLN A 391 -6.45 -15.58 5.85
N THR A 392 -6.77 -14.49 5.14
CA THR A 392 -8.10 -14.25 4.59
C THR A 392 -7.98 -13.56 3.24
N THR A 393 -9.01 -13.63 2.41
CA THR A 393 -9.05 -12.96 1.11
C THR A 393 -10.21 -11.98 1.05
N HIS A 394 -10.02 -10.88 0.34
CA HIS A 394 -11.08 -9.91 0.04
C HIS A 394 -10.90 -9.31 -1.34
N THR A 395 -12.00 -8.99 -2.01
CA THR A 395 -11.99 -8.43 -3.35
C THR A 395 -12.43 -6.97 -3.28
N TYR A 396 -11.61 -6.09 -3.86
CA TYR A 396 -11.85 -4.64 -3.86
C TYR A 396 -12.32 -4.14 -5.23
N THR A 397 -12.98 -2.98 -5.21
CA THR A 397 -13.10 -2.11 -6.39
C THR A 397 -11.78 -1.36 -6.61
N ALA A 398 -11.58 -0.71 -7.76
CA ALA A 398 -10.37 0.09 -7.97
C ALA A 398 -10.36 1.30 -7.02
N GLY A 399 -9.21 1.57 -6.39
CA GLY A 399 -9.06 2.65 -5.42
C GLY A 399 -7.94 2.40 -4.42
N THR A 400 -7.82 3.32 -3.46
CA THR A 400 -6.90 3.21 -2.34
C THR A 400 -7.70 3.05 -1.05
N PHE A 401 -7.42 1.97 -0.33
CA PHE A 401 -8.05 1.60 0.92
C PHE A 401 -7.00 1.50 2.02
N THR A 402 -7.44 1.67 3.26
CA THR A 402 -6.62 1.37 4.44
C THR A 402 -7.30 0.25 5.18
N ALA A 403 -6.95 -0.99 4.84
CA ALA A 403 -7.37 -2.14 5.62
C ALA A 403 -6.72 -2.05 7.00
N THR A 404 -7.36 -2.60 8.03
CA THR A 404 -6.76 -2.74 9.34
C THR A 404 -6.84 -4.18 9.80
N VAL A 405 -5.73 -4.74 10.27
CA VAL A 405 -5.72 -6.04 10.94
C VAL A 405 -5.53 -5.74 12.41
N ASN A 406 -6.51 -6.10 13.25
CA ASN A 406 -6.58 -5.75 14.67
C ASN A 406 -6.23 -4.27 14.90
N GLY A 407 -6.67 -3.39 13.98
CA GLY A 407 -6.45 -1.94 13.92
C GLY A 407 -5.05 -1.46 13.46
N ASN A 408 -4.13 -2.34 13.07
CA ASN A 408 -2.88 -1.96 12.39
C ASN A 408 -3.17 -1.62 10.90
N PRO A 409 -2.93 -0.38 10.43
CA PRO A 409 -3.24 0.03 9.07
C PRO A 409 -2.29 -0.61 8.05
N THR A 410 -2.88 -1.28 7.06
CA THR A 410 -2.23 -1.86 5.89
C THR A 410 -2.79 -1.19 4.64
N PRO A 411 -2.02 -0.32 3.97
CA PRO A 411 -2.46 0.32 2.73
C PRO A 411 -2.69 -0.73 1.63
N VAL A 412 -3.81 -0.60 0.91
CA VAL A 412 -4.15 -1.45 -0.22
C VAL A 412 -4.51 -0.56 -1.39
N THR A 413 -3.75 -0.64 -2.49
CA THR A 413 -4.06 0.10 -3.73
C THR A 413 -4.41 -0.91 -4.80
N VAL A 414 -5.62 -0.79 -5.35
CA VAL A 414 -6.17 -1.68 -6.38
C VAL A 414 -6.32 -0.88 -7.66
N ASN A 415 -5.65 -1.33 -8.72
CA ASN A 415 -5.66 -0.66 -10.01
C ASN A 415 -6.90 -1.07 -10.83
N PRO A 416 -7.38 -0.24 -11.75
CA PRO A 416 -8.33 -0.70 -12.77
C PRO A 416 -7.70 -1.82 -13.62
N ASP A 417 -8.48 -2.83 -14.01
CA ASP A 417 -8.05 -3.92 -14.88
C ASP A 417 -7.91 -3.40 -16.33
N PRO A 418 -6.73 -3.55 -16.97
CA PRO A 418 -6.59 -3.13 -18.36
C PRO A 418 -7.50 -3.91 -19.30
N THR A 419 -8.01 -3.24 -20.34
CA THR A 419 -8.83 -3.90 -21.38
C THR A 419 -8.14 -3.88 -22.74
N THR A 420 -8.46 -4.88 -23.57
CA THR A 420 -8.21 -4.86 -25.01
C THR A 420 -9.55 -4.81 -25.75
N LEU A 421 -9.64 -4.06 -26.85
CA LEU A 421 -10.90 -3.93 -27.59
C LEU A 421 -10.88 -4.85 -28.81
N THR A 422 -11.86 -5.74 -28.95
CA THR A 422 -12.09 -6.46 -30.21
C THR A 422 -13.19 -5.76 -30.99
N LEU A 423 -12.93 -5.52 -32.28
CA LEU A 423 -13.83 -4.82 -33.19
C LEU A 423 -14.22 -5.76 -34.33
N SER A 424 -15.52 -5.94 -34.57
CA SER A 424 -16.06 -6.75 -35.66
C SER A 424 -17.04 -5.96 -36.51
N VAL A 425 -17.02 -6.23 -37.81
CA VAL A 425 -17.87 -5.61 -38.83
C VAL A 425 -18.40 -6.71 -39.72
N THR A 426 -19.72 -6.90 -39.76
CA THR A 426 -20.34 -8.00 -40.48
C THR A 426 -21.57 -7.52 -41.27
N PRO A 427 -21.62 -7.72 -42.60
CA PRO A 427 -20.58 -8.31 -43.46
C PRO A 427 -19.41 -7.35 -43.74
N ASN A 428 -18.20 -7.90 -43.94
CA ASN A 428 -17.01 -7.18 -44.42
C ASN A 428 -16.16 -8.12 -45.31
N PRO A 429 -16.04 -7.90 -46.63
CA PRO A 429 -16.59 -6.76 -47.38
C PRO A 429 -18.13 -6.72 -47.42
N SER A 430 -18.69 -5.52 -47.47
CA SER A 430 -20.14 -5.27 -47.70
C SER A 430 -20.37 -4.74 -49.11
N THR A 431 -21.62 -4.68 -49.58
CA THR A 431 -21.99 -3.95 -50.81
C THR A 431 -22.60 -2.58 -50.48
N CYS A 432 -22.52 -1.61 -51.40
CA CYS A 432 -23.12 -0.29 -51.18
C CYS A 432 -24.62 -0.40 -50.79
N GLY A 433 -24.99 0.27 -49.70
CA GLY A 433 -26.37 0.28 -49.17
C GLY A 433 -26.76 -0.99 -48.38
N GLN A 434 -25.89 -1.99 -48.29
CA GLN A 434 -26.12 -3.17 -47.46
C GLN A 434 -26.11 -2.79 -45.98
N SER A 435 -27.02 -3.37 -45.20
CA SER A 435 -27.00 -3.24 -43.74
C SER A 435 -25.80 -3.97 -43.15
N VAL A 436 -24.99 -3.26 -42.36
CA VAL A 436 -23.79 -3.78 -41.69
C VAL A 436 -23.95 -3.62 -40.18
N THR A 437 -23.64 -4.66 -39.44
CA THR A 437 -23.53 -4.63 -37.98
C THR A 437 -22.09 -4.40 -37.57
N VAL A 438 -21.86 -3.37 -36.76
CA VAL A 438 -20.57 -3.06 -36.15
C VAL A 438 -20.67 -3.34 -34.66
N CYS A 439 -19.76 -4.15 -34.12
CA CYS A 439 -19.72 -4.51 -32.71
C CYS A 439 -18.31 -4.31 -32.15
N ALA A 440 -18.23 -3.78 -30.93
CA ALA A 440 -17.01 -3.76 -30.14
C ALA A 440 -17.21 -4.49 -28.80
N THR A 441 -16.19 -5.24 -28.38
CA THR A 441 -16.19 -5.99 -27.11
C THR A 441 -14.93 -5.63 -26.33
N PRO A 442 -15.04 -4.90 -25.22
CA PRO A 442 -13.93 -4.73 -24.29
C PRO A 442 -13.64 -6.06 -23.60
N ASN A 443 -12.41 -6.54 -23.70
CA ASN A 443 -11.95 -7.79 -23.11
C ASN A 443 -10.98 -7.45 -21.97
N PRO A 444 -11.39 -7.63 -20.71
CA PRO A 444 -10.51 -7.49 -19.55
C PRO A 444 -9.28 -8.39 -19.66
N ALA A 445 -8.14 -7.91 -19.16
CA ALA A 445 -6.91 -8.70 -19.13
C ALA A 445 -6.99 -9.83 -18.11
N THR A 446 -7.71 -9.62 -17.00
CA THR A 446 -7.99 -10.69 -16.04
C THR A 446 -9.34 -11.34 -16.31
N ALA A 447 -9.40 -12.67 -16.15
CA ALA A 447 -10.63 -13.44 -16.27
C ALA A 447 -11.52 -13.20 -15.05
N THR A 448 -12.10 -12.00 -14.95
CA THR A 448 -13.08 -11.65 -13.92
C THR A 448 -14.49 -12.00 -14.40
N ALA A 449 -15.40 -12.26 -13.46
CA ALA A 449 -16.82 -12.43 -13.76
C ALA A 449 -17.54 -11.09 -14.03
N ALA A 450 -16.86 -9.96 -13.83
CA ALA A 450 -17.43 -8.63 -14.02
C ALA A 450 -17.41 -8.24 -15.51
N VAL A 451 -18.55 -7.76 -16.00
CA VAL A 451 -18.68 -7.29 -17.38
C VAL A 451 -18.33 -5.80 -17.44
N PRO A 452 -17.43 -5.36 -18.36
CA PRO A 452 -17.12 -3.94 -18.53
C PRO A 452 -18.37 -3.11 -18.83
N ALA A 453 -18.55 -2.01 -18.09
CA ALA A 453 -19.61 -1.02 -18.31
C ALA A 453 -19.05 0.21 -19.05
N GLY A 454 -19.84 1.28 -19.22
CA GLY A 454 -19.40 2.49 -19.92
C GLY A 454 -19.80 2.50 -21.39
N THR A 455 -19.01 3.16 -22.25
CA THR A 455 -19.39 3.41 -23.65
C THR A 455 -18.26 3.12 -24.62
N VAL A 456 -18.62 2.75 -25.86
CA VAL A 456 -17.70 2.69 -27.00
C VAL A 456 -18.09 3.78 -27.99
N THR A 457 -17.12 4.61 -28.37
CA THR A 457 -17.27 5.58 -29.45
C THR A 457 -16.61 5.04 -30.71
N PHE A 458 -17.42 4.80 -31.73
CA PHE A 458 -17.01 4.40 -33.06
C PHE A 458 -16.79 5.64 -33.93
N THR A 459 -15.69 5.70 -34.67
CA THR A 459 -15.45 6.72 -35.70
C THR A 459 -15.39 6.03 -37.05
N LEU A 460 -16.38 6.33 -37.89
CA LEU A 460 -16.53 5.82 -39.25
C LEU A 460 -15.47 6.46 -40.18
N PRO A 461 -15.19 5.87 -41.36
CA PRO A 461 -14.19 6.40 -42.29
C PRO A 461 -14.47 7.82 -42.81
N ASP A 462 -15.74 8.24 -42.78
CA ASP A 462 -16.19 9.59 -43.13
C ASP A 462 -16.09 10.59 -41.96
N SER A 463 -15.43 10.20 -40.86
CA SER A 463 -15.28 10.96 -39.61
C SER A 463 -16.57 11.15 -38.79
N GLN A 464 -17.68 10.50 -39.15
CA GLN A 464 -18.86 10.48 -38.29
C GLN A 464 -18.64 9.59 -37.07
N THR A 465 -19.16 10.02 -35.92
CA THR A 465 -19.02 9.28 -34.66
C THR A 465 -20.35 8.74 -34.17
N GLN A 466 -20.34 7.50 -33.68
CA GLN A 466 -21.48 6.88 -33.01
C GLN A 466 -21.03 6.38 -31.63
N THR A 467 -21.69 6.82 -30.57
CA THR A 467 -21.43 6.32 -29.21
C THR A 467 -22.51 5.35 -28.79
N VAL A 468 -22.11 4.18 -28.27
CA VAL A 468 -23.02 3.10 -27.84
C VAL A 468 -22.60 2.62 -26.45
N PRO A 469 -23.53 2.49 -25.49
CA PRO A 469 -23.22 1.89 -24.19
C PRO A 469 -22.87 0.41 -24.33
N VAL A 470 -21.95 -0.08 -23.50
CA VAL A 470 -21.67 -1.52 -23.40
C VAL A 470 -22.85 -2.18 -22.67
N GLY A 471 -23.51 -3.12 -23.33
CA GLY A 471 -24.67 -3.82 -22.79
C GLY A 471 -24.29 -4.85 -21.71
N ALA A 472 -25.30 -5.43 -21.06
CA ALA A 472 -25.10 -6.47 -20.03
C ALA A 472 -24.37 -7.74 -20.52
N THR A 473 -24.30 -7.94 -21.84
CA THR A 473 -23.56 -9.02 -22.49
C THR A 473 -22.09 -8.69 -22.80
N GLY A 474 -21.63 -7.46 -22.48
CA GLY A 474 -20.24 -7.02 -22.72
C GLY A 474 -19.98 -6.47 -24.12
N HIS A 475 -21.03 -6.28 -24.93
CA HIS A 475 -20.91 -5.81 -26.31
C HIS A 475 -21.57 -4.43 -26.48
N ALA A 476 -20.95 -3.59 -27.31
CA ALA A 476 -21.53 -2.37 -27.84
C ALA A 476 -21.69 -2.53 -29.35
N CYS A 477 -22.94 -2.57 -29.84
CA CYS A 477 -23.23 -2.82 -31.26
C CYS A 477 -24.22 -1.79 -31.84
N PHE A 478 -24.04 -1.44 -33.11
CA PHE A 478 -25.02 -0.69 -33.90
C PHE A 478 -25.07 -1.19 -35.35
N THR A 479 -26.12 -0.82 -36.06
CA THR A 479 -26.29 -1.14 -37.49
C THR A 479 -26.30 0.13 -38.34
N THR A 480 -25.74 0.05 -39.55
CA THR A 480 -25.72 1.16 -40.51
C THR A 480 -25.74 0.66 -41.95
N THR A 481 -26.32 1.44 -42.86
CA THR A 481 -26.29 1.23 -44.32
C THR A 481 -25.40 2.24 -45.04
N ALA A 482 -24.86 3.22 -44.32
CA ALA A 482 -24.11 4.36 -44.87
C ALA A 482 -22.58 4.21 -44.72
N LEU A 483 -22.09 2.98 -44.63
CA LEU A 483 -20.67 2.70 -44.45
C LEU A 483 -19.90 2.98 -45.74
N THR A 484 -18.67 3.48 -45.62
CA THR A 484 -17.74 3.73 -46.74
C THR A 484 -16.46 2.92 -46.58
N THR A 485 -15.71 2.72 -47.67
CA THR A 485 -14.41 2.02 -47.62
C THR A 485 -13.37 2.88 -46.89
N GLY A 486 -12.69 2.32 -45.90
CA GLY A 486 -11.63 3.00 -45.16
C GLY A 486 -11.35 2.34 -43.80
N THR A 487 -10.91 3.14 -42.83
CA THR A 487 -10.58 2.65 -41.48
C THR A 487 -11.68 3.03 -40.50
N LEU A 488 -12.28 2.01 -39.88
CA LEU A 488 -13.16 2.18 -38.74
C LEU A 488 -12.32 2.12 -37.47
N THR A 489 -12.50 3.07 -36.55
CA THR A 489 -11.89 3.03 -35.22
C THR A 489 -12.95 2.96 -34.14
N ALA A 490 -12.62 2.34 -33.01
CA ALA A 490 -13.47 2.26 -31.83
C ALA A 490 -12.63 2.55 -30.59
N VAL A 491 -13.17 3.36 -29.69
CA VAL A 491 -12.54 3.70 -28.40
C VAL A 491 -13.52 3.42 -27.28
N TYR A 492 -13.16 2.48 -26.42
CA TYR A 492 -13.85 2.20 -25.17
C TYR A 492 -13.41 3.18 -24.08
N SER A 493 -14.38 3.80 -23.40
CA SER A 493 -14.12 4.83 -22.39
C SER A 493 -13.47 4.32 -21.10
N GLY A 494 -13.58 3.01 -20.83
CA GLY A 494 -13.35 2.50 -19.48
C GLY A 494 -14.52 2.79 -18.54
N ASP A 495 -14.38 2.30 -17.31
CA ASP A 495 -15.24 2.59 -16.17
C ASP A 495 -14.40 2.64 -14.88
N THR A 496 -15.05 2.52 -13.71
CA THR A 496 -14.34 2.53 -12.42
C THR A 496 -13.36 1.37 -12.25
N CYS A 497 -13.63 0.21 -12.85
CA CYS A 497 -12.86 -1.01 -12.68
C CYS A 497 -12.06 -1.44 -13.92
N PHE A 498 -12.31 -0.83 -15.08
CA PHE A 498 -11.66 -1.19 -16.34
C PHE A 498 -11.07 0.05 -17.02
N THR A 499 -9.81 -0.05 -17.49
CA THR A 499 -9.23 1.06 -18.27
C THR A 499 -9.80 1.11 -19.68
N GLY A 500 -9.84 2.30 -20.27
CA GLY A 500 -10.18 2.48 -21.68
C GLY A 500 -9.20 1.77 -22.62
N SER A 501 -9.67 1.46 -23.82
CA SER A 501 -8.89 0.77 -24.87
C SER A 501 -9.40 1.14 -26.26
N GLY A 502 -8.57 0.91 -27.28
CA GLY A 502 -8.89 1.26 -28.66
C GLY A 502 -8.61 0.11 -29.63
N ALA A 503 -9.36 0.08 -30.72
CA ALA A 503 -9.16 -0.83 -31.84
C ALA A 503 -9.47 -0.16 -33.17
N SER A 504 -8.91 -0.70 -34.25
CA SER A 504 -9.20 -0.28 -35.62
C SER A 504 -9.33 -1.49 -36.53
N ALA A 505 -10.27 -1.43 -37.47
CA ALA A 505 -10.47 -2.46 -38.47
C ALA A 505 -10.62 -1.81 -39.86
N PRO A 506 -10.02 -2.39 -40.92
CA PRO A 506 -10.32 -1.97 -42.27
C PRO A 506 -11.73 -2.41 -42.64
N VAL A 507 -12.44 -1.54 -43.34
CA VAL A 507 -13.78 -1.80 -43.85
C VAL A 507 -13.75 -1.63 -45.35
N THR A 508 -14.25 -2.63 -46.07
CA THR A 508 -14.39 -2.58 -47.52
C THR A 508 -15.85 -2.59 -47.92
N VAL A 509 -16.25 -1.62 -48.72
CA VAL A 509 -17.56 -1.52 -49.34
C VAL A 509 -17.36 -1.70 -50.85
N ASN A 510 -17.76 -2.86 -51.35
CA ASN A 510 -17.70 -3.19 -52.75
C ASN A 510 -18.83 -2.49 -53.51
N PRO A 511 -18.59 -2.06 -54.76
CA PRO A 511 -19.67 -1.64 -55.64
C PRO A 511 -20.70 -2.76 -55.79
N ASP A 512 -21.98 -2.39 -55.83
CA ASP A 512 -23.03 -3.33 -56.20
C ASP A 512 -22.93 -3.61 -57.71
N HIS A 513 -23.04 -4.89 -58.09
CA HIS A 513 -22.94 -5.30 -59.48
C HIS A 513 -24.18 -4.83 -60.25
N THR A 514 -23.95 -4.08 -61.33
CA THR A 514 -25.03 -3.64 -62.22
C THR A 514 -25.06 -4.41 -63.52
N THR A 515 -26.27 -4.55 -64.05
CA THR A 515 -26.55 -5.13 -65.36
C THR A 515 -27.26 -4.09 -66.20
N LEU A 516 -26.86 -3.99 -67.46
CA LEU A 516 -27.48 -3.10 -68.43
C LEU A 516 -28.19 -3.95 -69.50
N THR A 517 -29.46 -3.67 -69.74
CA THR A 517 -30.28 -4.35 -70.76
C THR A 517 -30.72 -3.35 -71.81
N ALA A 518 -30.29 -3.53 -73.05
CA ALA A 518 -30.65 -2.66 -74.18
C ALA A 518 -31.89 -3.18 -74.90
N ALA A 519 -32.85 -2.30 -75.18
CA ALA A 519 -34.02 -2.63 -76.00
C ALA A 519 -33.67 -2.60 -77.51
N PRO A 520 -34.32 -3.41 -78.37
CA PRO A 520 -34.14 -3.29 -79.82
C PRO A 520 -34.50 -1.88 -80.31
N GLY A 521 -33.61 -1.29 -81.10
CA GLY A 521 -33.84 -0.02 -81.79
C GLY A 521 -34.28 -0.25 -83.23
N THR A 522 -34.93 0.75 -83.83
CA THR A 522 -35.19 0.77 -85.27
C THR A 522 -34.41 1.89 -85.93
N ILE A 523 -33.83 1.62 -87.08
CA ILE A 523 -33.10 2.62 -87.85
C ILE A 523 -33.84 2.90 -89.16
N ARG A 524 -33.99 4.18 -89.48
CA ARG A 524 -34.76 4.67 -90.61
C ARG A 524 -33.91 5.63 -91.43
N LEU A 525 -34.07 5.58 -92.76
CA LEU A 525 -33.43 6.54 -93.65
C LEU A 525 -34.28 7.80 -93.75
N ARG A 526 -33.66 8.96 -93.53
CA ARG A 526 -34.25 10.27 -93.81
C ARG A 526 -33.47 10.89 -94.98
N LEU A 527 -34.19 11.23 -96.05
CA LEU A 527 -33.58 11.66 -97.32
C LEU A 527 -33.40 13.19 -97.45
N THR A 528 -33.70 13.99 -96.41
CA THR A 528 -33.68 15.47 -96.50
C THR A 528 -33.19 16.12 -95.21
N PRO A 529 -32.31 17.16 -95.26
CA PRO A 529 -31.68 17.80 -96.43
C PRO A 529 -30.35 17.15 -96.90
N LEU A 530 -29.81 16.21 -96.12
CA LEU A 530 -28.77 15.26 -96.52
C LEU A 530 -29.25 13.84 -96.17
N PRO A 531 -28.85 12.78 -96.90
CA PRO A 531 -29.19 11.42 -96.53
C PRO A 531 -28.55 11.10 -95.17
N GLU A 532 -29.38 10.89 -94.16
CA GLU A 532 -28.97 10.52 -92.81
C GLU A 532 -29.80 9.35 -92.31
N TYR A 533 -29.18 8.41 -91.60
CA TYR A 533 -29.93 7.47 -90.82
C TYR A 533 -30.32 8.15 -89.50
N TYR A 534 -31.58 8.02 -89.12
CA TYR A 534 -32.03 8.45 -87.80
C TYR A 534 -32.63 7.27 -87.04
N ILE A 535 -32.40 7.27 -85.74
CA ILE A 535 -32.87 6.28 -84.79
C ILE A 535 -33.88 6.98 -83.88
N PRO A 536 -35.19 6.70 -84.00
CA PRO A 536 -36.23 7.45 -83.28
C PRO A 536 -36.08 7.38 -81.76
N THR A 537 -35.75 6.19 -81.25
CA THR A 537 -35.59 5.94 -79.83
C THR A 537 -34.55 4.84 -79.61
N LEU A 538 -33.64 5.07 -78.66
CA LEU A 538 -32.84 4.01 -78.04
C LEU A 538 -33.09 4.06 -76.54
N SER A 539 -33.23 2.89 -75.93
CA SER A 539 -33.37 2.79 -74.48
C SER A 539 -32.57 1.62 -73.92
N ALA A 540 -32.03 1.84 -72.72
CA ALA A 540 -31.37 0.81 -71.94
C ALA A 540 -31.75 0.95 -70.46
N THR A 541 -32.01 -0.18 -69.80
CA THR A 541 -32.39 -0.23 -68.38
C THR A 541 -31.22 -0.77 -67.55
N LEU A 542 -30.82 0.00 -66.55
CA LEU A 542 -29.76 -0.31 -65.59
C LEU A 542 -30.38 -0.79 -64.28
N THR A 543 -30.08 -2.03 -63.91
CA THR A 543 -30.53 -2.64 -62.65
C THR A 543 -29.34 -3.18 -61.86
N THR A 544 -29.50 -3.29 -60.55
CA THR A 544 -28.58 -4.06 -59.70
C THR A 544 -28.77 -5.56 -59.91
N THR A 545 -27.89 -6.36 -59.31
CA THR A 545 -27.99 -7.83 -59.31
C THR A 545 -29.28 -8.33 -58.64
N SER A 546 -29.84 -7.55 -57.70
CA SER A 546 -31.12 -7.83 -57.06
C SER A 546 -32.36 -7.45 -57.90
N GLY A 547 -32.15 -6.88 -59.09
CA GLY A 547 -33.22 -6.39 -59.96
C GLY A 547 -33.75 -5.00 -59.61
N MET A 548 -33.19 -4.35 -58.57
CA MET A 548 -33.57 -2.98 -58.21
C MET A 548 -33.10 -1.97 -59.28
N PRO A 549 -33.95 -1.01 -59.68
CA PRO A 549 -33.59 0.02 -60.67
C PRO A 549 -32.50 0.95 -60.13
N VAL A 550 -31.52 1.29 -60.97
CA VAL A 550 -30.46 2.25 -60.62
C VAL A 550 -30.74 3.59 -61.29
N ALA A 551 -31.37 4.50 -60.55
CA ALA A 551 -31.75 5.83 -61.03
C ALA A 551 -30.59 6.84 -61.00
N GLY A 552 -30.69 7.88 -61.84
CA GLY A 552 -29.79 9.03 -61.82
C GLY A 552 -28.40 8.79 -62.42
N GLN A 553 -28.19 7.69 -63.16
CA GLN A 553 -26.89 7.33 -63.72
C GLN A 553 -26.81 7.59 -65.23
N PRO A 554 -25.68 8.10 -65.76
CA PRO A 554 -25.52 8.36 -67.18
C PRO A 554 -25.23 7.08 -67.98
N VAL A 555 -25.99 6.84 -69.04
CA VAL A 555 -25.77 5.77 -70.02
C VAL A 555 -25.50 6.39 -71.39
N THR A 556 -24.38 6.02 -71.99
CA THR A 556 -23.96 6.52 -73.32
C THR A 556 -24.25 5.47 -74.38
N PHE A 557 -24.82 5.90 -75.51
CA PHE A 557 -25.16 5.06 -76.65
C PHE A 557 -24.16 5.33 -77.78
N THR A 558 -23.58 4.28 -78.35
CA THR A 558 -22.61 4.39 -79.45
C THR A 558 -22.95 3.41 -80.57
N ALA A 559 -22.70 3.79 -81.82
CA ALA A 559 -22.74 2.88 -82.96
C ALA A 559 -21.33 2.72 -83.53
N ILE A 560 -21.02 1.54 -84.07
CA ILE A 560 -19.75 1.33 -84.77
C ILE A 560 -19.93 1.72 -86.23
N THR A 561 -19.07 2.61 -86.71
CA THR A 561 -19.04 3.00 -88.11
C THR A 561 -17.77 2.57 -88.83
N LEU A 562 -17.78 2.61 -90.17
CA LEU A 562 -16.62 2.37 -91.04
C LEU A 562 -15.43 3.30 -90.72
N PHE A 563 -15.67 4.44 -90.03
CA PHE A 563 -14.64 5.40 -89.61
C PHE A 563 -14.36 5.37 -88.09
N GLY A 564 -14.92 4.39 -87.36
CA GLY A 564 -14.78 4.25 -85.91
C GLY A 564 -16.09 4.43 -85.14
N PRO A 565 -16.06 4.38 -83.80
CA PRO A 565 -17.25 4.55 -82.96
C PRO A 565 -17.81 5.97 -83.04
N VAL A 566 -19.13 6.10 -83.17
CA VAL A 566 -19.85 7.39 -83.13
C VAL A 566 -20.75 7.42 -81.89
N ASN A 567 -20.67 8.52 -81.13
CA ASN A 567 -21.56 8.75 -79.99
C ASN A 567 -22.95 9.20 -80.49
N LEU A 568 -23.98 8.43 -80.15
CA LEU A 568 -25.37 8.69 -80.50
C LEU A 568 -26.08 9.59 -79.48
N GLY A 569 -25.51 9.74 -78.29
CA GLY A 569 -26.03 10.53 -77.19
C GLY A 569 -25.85 9.86 -75.83
N THR A 570 -26.05 10.63 -74.77
CA THR A 570 -26.03 10.18 -73.37
C THR A 570 -27.35 10.57 -72.72
N ALA A 571 -27.96 9.65 -71.97
CA ALA A 571 -29.16 9.92 -71.16
C ALA A 571 -28.95 9.46 -69.72
N VAL A 572 -29.65 10.10 -68.77
CA VAL A 572 -29.65 9.72 -67.35
C VAL A 572 -30.80 8.77 -67.08
N THR A 573 -30.57 7.71 -66.32
CA THR A 573 -31.61 6.75 -65.95
C THR A 573 -32.69 7.39 -65.07
N ASP A 574 -33.96 7.11 -65.38
CA ASP A 574 -35.11 7.56 -64.60
C ASP A 574 -35.30 6.74 -63.29
N ALA A 575 -36.41 6.97 -62.57
CA ALA A 575 -36.74 6.22 -61.35
C ALA A 575 -36.89 4.69 -61.57
N ASN A 576 -37.13 4.27 -62.82
CA ASN A 576 -37.20 2.86 -63.21
C ASN A 576 -35.85 2.34 -63.74
N GLY A 577 -34.77 3.12 -63.62
CA GLY A 577 -33.45 2.75 -64.09
C GLY A 577 -33.30 2.82 -65.62
N THR A 578 -34.23 3.44 -66.35
CA THR A 578 -34.21 3.45 -67.82
C THR A 578 -33.66 4.76 -68.36
N ALA A 579 -32.63 4.68 -69.19
CA ALA A 579 -32.07 5.80 -69.94
C ALA A 579 -32.58 5.73 -71.38
N THR A 580 -33.14 6.83 -71.89
CA THR A 580 -33.71 6.90 -73.24
C THR A 580 -33.18 8.13 -73.97
N ILE A 581 -32.70 7.94 -75.21
CA ILE A 581 -32.39 9.02 -76.15
C ILE A 581 -33.36 9.00 -77.33
N HIS A 582 -33.62 10.17 -77.90
CA HIS A 582 -34.50 10.37 -79.03
C HIS A 582 -33.78 11.02 -80.21
N ASP A 583 -34.23 10.70 -81.42
CA ASP A 583 -33.78 11.33 -82.67
C ASP A 583 -32.26 11.32 -82.86
N ALA A 584 -31.60 10.21 -82.55
CA ALA A 584 -30.16 10.06 -82.76
C ALA A 584 -29.83 9.93 -84.25
N VAL A 585 -28.85 10.67 -84.74
CA VAL A 585 -28.52 10.77 -86.18
C VAL A 585 -27.16 10.15 -86.47
N VAL A 586 -27.06 9.41 -87.58
CA VAL A 586 -25.83 8.78 -88.07
C VAL A 586 -25.68 9.05 -89.57
N PRO A 587 -24.48 9.45 -90.06
CA PRO A 587 -24.23 9.64 -91.49
C PRO A 587 -24.47 8.36 -92.31
N VAL A 588 -25.03 8.48 -93.53
CA VAL A 588 -25.53 7.35 -94.35
C VAL A 588 -24.48 6.32 -94.80
N PHE A 589 -23.19 6.65 -94.77
CA PHE A 589 -22.11 5.75 -95.18
C PHE A 589 -21.44 5.01 -94.02
N ALA A 590 -22.04 5.02 -92.83
CA ALA A 590 -21.25 4.83 -91.63
C ALA A 590 -21.49 3.47 -90.94
N ILE A 591 -22.71 2.96 -90.77
CA ILE A 591 -22.93 1.83 -89.83
C ILE A 591 -22.31 0.52 -90.33
N ALA A 592 -21.32 0.02 -89.59
CA ALA A 592 -20.57 -1.18 -89.94
C ALA A 592 -21.18 -2.47 -89.36
N THR A 593 -22.06 -2.37 -88.35
CA THR A 593 -22.69 -3.51 -87.68
C THR A 593 -24.16 -3.23 -87.34
N PRO A 594 -25.05 -4.24 -87.31
CA PRO A 594 -26.46 -4.04 -86.96
C PRO A 594 -26.68 -3.88 -85.44
N PHE A 595 -25.70 -3.38 -84.70
CA PHE A 595 -25.72 -3.28 -83.25
C PHE A 595 -25.35 -1.86 -82.80
N TYR A 596 -26.00 -1.38 -81.74
CA TYR A 596 -25.52 -0.26 -80.96
C TYR A 596 -25.02 -0.77 -79.60
N THR A 597 -24.15 -0.01 -78.96
CA THR A 597 -23.60 -0.32 -77.65
C THR A 597 -24.12 0.71 -76.65
N ALA A 598 -24.74 0.25 -75.57
CA ALA A 598 -25.05 1.07 -74.42
C ALA A 598 -23.99 0.81 -73.34
N THR A 599 -23.41 1.87 -72.79
CA THR A 599 -22.34 1.78 -71.80
C THR A 599 -22.63 2.68 -70.61
N PHE A 600 -22.65 2.07 -69.43
CA PHE A 600 -22.59 2.74 -68.14
C PHE A 600 -21.15 2.63 -67.61
N PRO A 601 -20.43 3.74 -67.37
CA PRO A 601 -19.02 3.71 -66.99
C PRO A 601 -18.75 3.21 -65.56
N GLY A 602 -19.80 3.02 -64.74
CA GLY A 602 -19.66 2.69 -63.33
C GLY A 602 -19.56 3.93 -62.43
N THR A 603 -19.74 3.72 -61.14
CA THR A 603 -19.47 4.71 -60.07
C THR A 603 -18.73 4.03 -58.92
N THR A 604 -18.45 4.77 -57.85
CA THR A 604 -17.91 4.19 -56.61
C THR A 604 -18.83 3.14 -55.99
N CYS A 605 -20.16 3.22 -56.22
CA CYS A 605 -21.14 2.29 -55.64
C CYS A 605 -21.74 1.29 -56.61
N TYR A 606 -21.47 1.41 -57.91
CA TYR A 606 -22.07 0.56 -58.93
C TYR A 606 -21.03 0.17 -59.98
N THR A 607 -20.90 -1.12 -60.31
CA THR A 607 -19.94 -1.57 -61.33
C THR A 607 -20.30 -1.03 -62.71
N ALA A 608 -19.31 -0.83 -63.59
CA ALA A 608 -19.57 -0.53 -65.00
C ALA A 608 -20.37 -1.66 -65.67
N ALA A 609 -21.22 -1.31 -66.62
CA ALA A 609 -22.02 -2.27 -67.38
C ALA A 609 -22.08 -1.85 -68.85
N THR A 610 -21.92 -2.81 -69.76
CA THR A 610 -22.03 -2.59 -71.21
C THR A 610 -22.87 -3.69 -71.82
N THR A 611 -23.69 -3.32 -72.79
CA THR A 611 -24.56 -4.25 -73.50
C THR A 611 -24.74 -3.81 -74.94
N HIS A 612 -25.19 -4.73 -75.79
CA HIS A 612 -25.48 -4.45 -77.19
C HIS A 612 -26.97 -4.61 -77.48
N GLY A 613 -27.56 -3.59 -78.10
CA GLY A 613 -28.91 -3.67 -78.63
C GLY A 613 -28.88 -3.83 -80.15
N PHE A 614 -29.84 -4.58 -80.69
CA PHE A 614 -29.98 -4.77 -82.13
C PHE A 614 -30.64 -3.55 -82.78
N LEU A 615 -30.14 -3.14 -83.94
CA LEU A 615 -30.74 -2.13 -84.81
C LEU A 615 -31.44 -2.84 -85.97
N LEU A 616 -32.77 -2.81 -85.97
CA LEU A 616 -33.55 -3.32 -87.09
C LEU A 616 -33.66 -2.24 -88.18
N PHE A 617 -33.08 -2.52 -89.34
CA PHE A 617 -33.26 -1.70 -90.54
C PHE A 617 -34.68 -1.87 -91.05
N LEU A 618 -35.47 -0.80 -90.93
CA LEU A 618 -36.78 -0.76 -91.55
C LEU A 618 -36.62 -0.23 -92.98
N PRO A 619 -36.99 -1.01 -94.00
CA PRO A 619 -37.07 -0.48 -95.36
C PRO A 619 -38.10 0.66 -95.39
N ILE A 620 -37.82 1.64 -96.23
CA ILE A 620 -38.72 2.78 -96.48
C ILE A 620 -40.09 2.20 -96.87
N PRO A 621 -41.21 2.54 -96.20
CA PRO A 621 -42.50 2.30 -96.81
C PRO A 621 -42.56 3.16 -98.07
N PHE A 622 -42.59 2.52 -99.24
CA PHE A 622 -42.79 3.17 -100.54
C PHE A 622 -44.00 4.10 -100.53
#